data_AF-A0A8C8XQS9-F1
#
_entry.id   AF-A0A8C8XQS9-F1
#
_cell.length_a   1.000
_cell.length_b   1.000
_cell.length_c   1.000
_cell.angle_alpha   90.00
_cell.angle_beta   90.00
_cell.angle_gamma   90.00
#
_symmetry.space_group_name_H-M   'P 1'
#
loop_
_entity.id
_entity.type
_entity.pdbx_description
1 polymer ?
#
loop_
_entity_poly.entity_id
_entity_poly.type
_entity_poly.pdbx_seq_one_letter_code
_entity_poly.pdbx_strand_id
1 'polypeptide(L)'
;MASDHQTQAGKPQPLNPKIIIFEQENFQGHSHELSGPCPNLKETGVEKAGSVLVQAGPWVGYEQANCKGEQFVFEKGEYPRWDSWTSSRRTDSLSSLRPIKVDSQEHKIILYENPNFTGKKMEIIDDDVPSFHAHGYQEKVSSVRVQSGTWVGYQYPGYRGLQYLLEKGDYKDSGDFGAPHPQVQSVRRIRDMQWHQRGAFHPSN
;
A
#
# COMPACT_ATOMS: atom_id res chain seq x y z
N MET A 1 -47.09 23.86 -10.77
CA MET A 1 -46.12 22.78 -11.07
C MET A 1 -44.76 23.29 -10.64
N ALA A 2 -44.26 22.85 -9.48
CA ALA A 2 -42.90 23.13 -9.05
C ALA A 2 -42.04 21.93 -9.47
N SER A 3 -41.07 22.16 -10.33
CA SER A 3 -40.10 21.15 -10.76
C SER A 3 -38.90 21.19 -9.82
N ASP A 4 -38.77 20.15 -9.01
CA ASP A 4 -37.63 19.91 -8.13
C ASP A 4 -36.34 19.71 -8.96
N HIS A 5 -35.39 20.62 -8.81
CA HIS A 5 -34.02 20.42 -9.26
C HIS A 5 -33.30 19.52 -8.24
N GLN A 6 -33.24 18.21 -8.51
CA GLN A 6 -32.26 17.34 -7.86
C GLN A 6 -30.85 17.73 -8.33
N THR A 7 -30.07 18.31 -7.42
CA THR A 7 -28.64 18.54 -7.60
C THR A 7 -27.94 17.18 -7.59
N GLN A 8 -27.46 16.71 -8.75
CA GLN A 8 -26.56 15.55 -8.80
C GLN A 8 -25.27 15.91 -8.07
N ALA A 9 -24.97 15.21 -6.98
CA ALA A 9 -23.66 15.26 -6.33
C ALA A 9 -22.62 14.78 -7.35
N GLY A 10 -21.76 15.69 -7.81
CA GLY A 10 -20.68 15.36 -8.75
C GLY A 10 -19.78 14.28 -8.17
N LYS A 11 -19.41 13.28 -9.00
CA LYS A 11 -18.38 12.30 -8.64
C LYS A 11 -17.13 13.08 -8.18
N PRO A 12 -16.56 12.80 -6.99
CA PRO A 12 -15.35 13.48 -6.56
C PRO A 12 -14.26 13.28 -7.62
N GLN A 13 -13.71 14.40 -8.10
CA GLN A 13 -12.56 14.38 -9.01
C GLN A 13 -11.37 13.79 -8.25
N PRO A 14 -10.62 12.84 -8.83
CA PRO A 14 -9.43 12.31 -8.18
C PRO A 14 -8.45 13.48 -7.94
N LEU A 15 -8.16 13.75 -6.67
CA LEU A 15 -7.13 14.71 -6.29
C LEU A 15 -5.80 14.29 -6.93
N ASN A 16 -5.07 15.25 -7.52
CA ASN A 16 -3.72 15.00 -8.01
C ASN A 16 -2.88 14.46 -6.85
N PRO A 17 -2.16 13.33 -7.03
CA PRO A 17 -1.34 12.77 -5.97
C PRO A 17 -0.25 13.78 -5.61
N LYS A 18 0.05 13.88 -4.30
CA LYS A 18 1.02 14.82 -3.75
C LYS A 18 1.68 14.24 -2.50
N ILE A 19 2.99 14.06 -2.59
CA ILE A 19 3.86 13.62 -1.49
C ILE A 19 5.04 14.57 -1.40
N ILE A 20 5.46 14.91 -0.18
CA ILE A 20 6.61 15.76 0.10
C ILE A 20 7.62 14.93 0.88
N ILE A 21 8.84 14.87 0.37
CA ILE A 21 9.97 14.22 1.04
C ILE A 21 10.88 15.29 1.64
N PHE A 22 11.43 15.00 2.81
CA PHE A 22 12.33 15.87 3.55
C PHE A 22 13.64 15.15 3.84
N GLU A 23 14.75 15.87 3.75
CA GLU A 23 16.09 15.36 4.02
C GLU A 23 16.28 14.95 5.49
N GLN A 24 15.63 15.66 6.43
CA GLN A 24 15.76 15.38 7.86
C GLN A 24 14.45 14.83 8.44
N GLU A 25 14.56 14.25 9.63
CA GLU A 25 13.40 13.86 10.44
C GLU A 25 12.55 15.09 10.82
N ASN A 26 11.28 14.86 11.19
CA ASN A 26 10.35 15.88 11.67
C ASN A 26 10.15 17.05 10.68
N PHE A 27 10.15 16.75 9.38
CA PHE A 27 9.83 17.67 8.29
C PHE A 27 10.79 18.87 8.18
N GLN A 28 12.09 18.62 8.41
CA GLN A 28 13.14 19.65 8.37
C GLN A 28 14.11 19.44 7.19
N GLY A 29 14.96 20.45 6.95
CA GLY A 29 15.99 20.42 5.92
C GLY A 29 15.47 20.70 4.51
N HIS A 30 16.21 20.27 3.50
CA HIS A 30 15.76 20.38 2.12
C HIS A 30 14.51 19.52 1.89
N SER A 31 13.56 20.01 1.10
CA SER A 31 12.33 19.27 0.80
C SER A 31 12.01 19.32 -0.68
N HIS A 32 11.31 18.29 -1.16
CA HIS A 32 10.89 18.18 -2.55
C HIS A 32 9.46 17.64 -2.63
N GLU A 33 8.64 18.27 -3.47
CA GLU A 33 7.26 17.85 -3.73
C GLU A 33 7.21 17.00 -5.01
N LEU A 34 6.56 15.83 -4.92
CA LEU A 34 6.31 14.96 -6.06
C LEU A 34 4.81 14.84 -6.31
N SER A 35 4.42 15.03 -7.58
CA SER A 35 3.05 14.84 -8.06
C SER A 35 2.89 13.66 -9.03
N GLY A 36 3.94 12.84 -9.19
CA GLY A 36 3.97 11.68 -10.06
C GLY A 36 5.12 10.72 -9.70
N PRO A 37 5.32 9.66 -10.48
CA PRO A 37 6.39 8.70 -10.24
C PRO A 37 7.78 9.35 -10.28
N CYS A 38 8.65 8.94 -9.35
CA CYS A 38 10.06 9.28 -9.33
C CYS A 38 10.87 7.98 -9.21
N PRO A 39 11.53 7.52 -10.30
CA PRO A 39 12.29 6.26 -10.30
C PRO A 39 13.61 6.37 -9.53
N ASN A 40 14.08 7.58 -9.21
CA ASN A 40 15.33 7.80 -8.48
C ASN A 40 15.28 9.11 -7.68
N LEU A 41 15.10 9.01 -6.35
CA LEU A 41 14.98 10.18 -5.49
C LEU A 41 16.25 11.06 -5.45
N LYS A 42 17.41 10.54 -5.85
CA LYS A 42 18.63 11.36 -5.97
C LYS A 42 18.45 12.54 -6.93
N GLU A 43 17.55 12.43 -7.91
CA GLU A 43 17.23 13.49 -8.87
C GLU A 43 16.51 14.69 -8.21
N THR A 44 15.93 14.49 -7.02
CA THR A 44 15.22 15.53 -6.28
C THR A 44 16.13 16.41 -5.41
N GLY A 45 17.40 16.02 -5.25
CA GLY A 45 18.31 16.63 -4.28
C GLY A 45 18.18 16.08 -2.85
N VAL A 46 17.16 15.25 -2.58
CA VAL A 46 17.00 14.54 -1.30
C VAL A 46 17.55 13.11 -1.46
N GLU A 47 18.85 12.92 -1.18
CA GLU A 47 19.51 11.61 -1.36
C GLU A 47 19.02 10.56 -0.36
N LYS A 48 18.68 10.98 0.87
CA LYS A 48 18.12 10.12 1.91
C LYS A 48 16.97 10.85 2.60
N ALA A 49 15.76 10.33 2.45
CA ALA A 49 14.60 10.92 3.10
C ALA A 49 14.63 10.62 4.61
N GLY A 50 14.58 11.67 5.44
CA GLY A 50 14.43 11.57 6.89
C GLY A 50 12.96 11.58 7.34
N SER A 51 12.09 12.25 6.59
CA SER A 51 10.64 12.27 6.86
C SER A 51 9.81 12.47 5.58
N VAL A 52 8.53 12.08 5.64
CA VAL A 52 7.61 12.10 4.50
C VAL A 52 6.25 12.65 4.92
N LEU A 53 5.69 13.56 4.13
CA LEU A 53 4.33 14.09 4.29
C LEU A 53 3.50 13.76 3.05
N VAL A 54 2.43 12.99 3.23
CA VAL A 54 1.50 12.67 2.14
C VAL A 54 0.27 13.58 2.25
N GLN A 55 0.11 14.48 1.29
CA GLN A 55 -1.06 15.36 1.23
C GLN A 55 -2.20 14.73 0.43
N ALA A 56 -1.86 14.04 -0.66
CA ALA A 56 -2.79 13.28 -1.49
C ALA A 56 -2.12 11.99 -1.96
N GLY A 57 -2.74 10.85 -1.68
CA GLY A 57 -2.20 9.52 -1.97
C GLY A 57 -3.30 8.53 -2.32
N PRO A 58 -3.06 7.22 -2.15
CA PRO A 58 -1.87 6.62 -1.55
C PRO A 58 -0.68 6.50 -2.52
N TRP A 59 0.51 6.30 -1.96
CA TRP A 59 1.77 6.09 -2.68
C TRP A 59 2.42 4.79 -2.26
N VAL A 60 3.26 4.23 -3.13
CA VAL A 60 4.19 3.16 -2.77
C VAL A 60 5.62 3.66 -2.98
N GLY A 61 6.42 3.55 -1.93
CA GLY A 61 7.85 3.78 -1.96
C GLY A 61 8.63 2.48 -1.95
N TYR A 62 9.86 2.55 -2.45
CA TYR A 62 10.73 1.41 -2.60
C TYR A 62 12.12 1.69 -2.05
N GLU A 63 12.71 0.69 -1.42
CA GLU A 63 14.07 0.71 -0.88
C GLU A 63 15.11 1.14 -1.92
N GLN A 64 14.96 0.65 -3.15
CA GLN A 64 15.91 0.86 -4.25
C GLN A 64 15.27 1.67 -5.38
N ALA A 65 16.13 2.22 -6.25
CA ALA A 65 15.70 2.91 -7.47
C ALA A 65 14.92 1.97 -8.41
N ASN A 66 14.17 2.55 -9.34
CA ASN A 66 13.39 1.84 -10.36
C ASN A 66 12.34 0.88 -9.79
N CYS A 67 11.73 1.24 -8.66
CA CYS A 67 10.67 0.47 -8.00
C CYS A 67 11.10 -0.96 -7.62
N LYS A 68 12.23 -1.10 -6.92
CA LYS A 68 12.84 -2.38 -6.51
C LYS A 68 13.12 -2.44 -5.01
N GLY A 69 13.26 -3.67 -4.50
CA GLY A 69 13.52 -3.92 -3.08
C GLY A 69 12.27 -3.87 -2.22
N GLU A 70 12.46 -3.61 -0.93
CA GLU A 70 11.37 -3.52 0.04
C GLU A 70 10.36 -2.42 -0.31
N GLN A 71 9.07 -2.67 -0.06
CA GLN A 71 7.96 -1.78 -0.41
C GLN A 71 7.36 -1.14 0.85
N PHE A 72 6.97 0.12 0.73
CA PHE A 72 6.34 0.89 1.81
C PHE A 72 5.10 1.59 1.28
N VAL A 73 3.93 1.29 1.84
CA VAL A 73 2.69 1.97 1.46
C VAL A 73 2.50 3.20 2.33
N PHE A 74 2.39 4.36 1.66
CA PHE A 74 2.18 5.66 2.27
C PHE A 74 0.75 6.12 2.01
N GLU A 75 -0.05 6.17 3.07
CA GLU A 75 -1.40 6.75 3.07
C GLU A 75 -1.33 8.23 3.46
N LYS A 76 -2.43 8.97 3.32
CA LYS A 76 -2.46 10.40 3.69
C LYS A 76 -2.09 10.57 5.17
N GLY A 77 -1.06 11.36 5.46
CA GLY A 77 -0.59 11.54 6.83
C GLY A 77 0.88 11.98 6.93
N GLU A 78 1.35 11.98 8.17
CA GLU A 78 2.67 12.43 8.60
C GLU A 78 3.54 11.23 8.98
N TYR A 79 4.73 11.14 8.39
CA TYR A 79 5.73 10.11 8.67
C TYR A 79 7.03 10.79 9.11
N PRO A 80 7.17 11.14 10.40
CA PRO A 80 8.23 12.01 10.89
C PRO A 80 9.63 11.37 10.90
N ARG A 81 9.72 10.03 10.77
CA ARG A 81 10.98 9.27 10.75
C ARG A 81 10.87 8.01 9.89
N TRP A 82 12.00 7.43 9.51
CA TRP A 82 12.02 6.21 8.71
C TRP A 82 11.26 5.03 9.33
N ASP A 83 11.36 4.86 10.65
CA ASP A 83 10.69 3.78 11.36
C ASP A 83 9.16 3.96 11.48
N SER A 84 8.62 5.07 10.99
CA SER A 84 7.17 5.31 10.89
C SER A 84 6.53 4.75 9.61
N TRP A 85 7.30 4.52 8.55
CA TRP A 85 6.78 3.95 7.28
C TRP A 85 7.17 2.50 7.02
N THR A 86 8.17 1.96 7.72
CA THR A 86 8.51 0.53 7.66
C THR A 86 7.97 -0.24 8.86
N SER A 87 7.43 -1.43 8.59
CA SER A 87 7.01 -2.37 9.63
C SER A 87 8.00 -3.52 9.82
N SER A 88 9.11 -3.53 9.08
CA SER A 88 10.16 -4.56 9.14
C SER A 88 11.43 -4.08 9.88
N ARG A 89 11.68 -2.77 9.90
CA ARG A 89 12.92 -2.14 10.42
C ARG A 89 14.22 -2.68 9.78
N ARG A 90 14.15 -3.24 8.57
CA ARG A 90 15.32 -3.83 7.88
C ARG A 90 16.20 -2.79 7.18
N THR A 91 15.60 -1.70 6.72
CA THR A 91 16.28 -0.67 5.93
C THR A 91 15.60 0.68 6.18
N ASP A 92 16.41 1.74 6.18
CA ASP A 92 15.97 3.13 6.23
C ASP A 92 16.04 3.81 4.85
N SER A 93 16.41 3.05 3.81
CA SER A 93 16.52 3.53 2.45
C SER A 93 15.14 3.71 1.80
N LEU A 94 14.95 4.85 1.14
CA LEU A 94 13.84 5.15 0.25
C LEU A 94 14.42 5.80 -0.99
N SER A 95 14.30 5.14 -2.14
CA SER A 95 15.01 5.54 -3.37
C SER A 95 14.10 5.73 -4.58
N SER A 96 12.85 5.26 -4.55
CA SER A 96 11.87 5.56 -5.59
C SER A 96 10.45 5.54 -5.05
N LEU A 97 9.55 6.28 -5.71
CA LEU A 97 8.16 6.48 -5.30
C LEU A 97 7.23 6.49 -6.53
N ARG A 98 6.01 5.97 -6.40
CA ARG A 98 4.93 6.20 -7.37
C ARG A 98 3.55 6.30 -6.71
N PRO A 99 2.61 7.03 -7.31
CA PRO A 99 1.21 6.97 -6.90
C PRO A 99 0.64 5.55 -7.12
N ILE A 100 -0.25 5.13 -6.22
CA ILE A 100 -1.02 3.89 -6.36
C ILE A 100 -2.37 4.23 -6.99
N LYS A 101 -2.77 3.46 -8.00
CA LYS A 101 -4.12 3.56 -8.55
C LYS A 101 -5.05 2.70 -7.71
N VAL A 102 -5.91 3.33 -6.92
CA VAL A 102 -6.96 2.64 -6.15
C VAL A 102 -8.23 2.73 -6.99
N ASP A 103 -8.58 1.63 -7.66
CA ASP A 103 -9.77 1.54 -8.50
C ASP A 103 -10.49 0.24 -8.21
N SER A 104 -11.49 0.27 -7.33
CA SER A 104 -12.61 -0.68 -7.29
C SER A 104 -13.56 -0.37 -6.14
N GLN A 105 -14.86 -0.54 -6.37
CA GLN A 105 -15.86 -0.59 -5.29
C GLN A 105 -15.87 -1.94 -4.57
N GLU A 106 -15.49 -3.01 -5.27
CA GLU A 106 -15.45 -4.39 -4.76
C GLU A 106 -14.02 -4.89 -4.64
N HIS A 107 -13.70 -5.62 -3.58
CA HIS A 107 -12.37 -6.12 -3.32
C HIS A 107 -12.40 -7.63 -3.25
N LYS A 108 -11.64 -8.30 -4.14
CA LYS A 108 -11.51 -9.75 -4.12
C LYS A 108 -10.10 -10.22 -4.41
N ILE A 109 -9.56 -10.99 -3.47
CA ILE A 109 -8.23 -11.61 -3.55
C ILE A 109 -8.32 -13.10 -3.20
N ILE A 110 -7.53 -13.91 -3.91
CA ILE A 110 -7.36 -15.33 -3.65
C ILE A 110 -5.87 -15.62 -3.46
N LEU A 111 -5.51 -16.16 -2.32
CA LEU A 111 -4.14 -16.56 -1.98
C LEU A 111 -4.03 -18.08 -2.06
N TYR A 112 -2.91 -18.57 -2.57
CA TYR A 112 -2.68 -19.99 -2.81
C TYR A 112 -1.40 -20.47 -2.15
N GLU A 113 -1.45 -21.70 -1.66
CA GLU A 113 -0.33 -22.38 -1.00
C GLU A 113 0.86 -22.58 -1.92
N ASN A 114 0.63 -22.97 -3.17
CA ASN A 114 1.68 -23.33 -4.12
C ASN A 114 1.71 -22.35 -5.29
N PRO A 115 2.82 -22.29 -6.06
CA PRO A 115 2.88 -21.51 -7.30
C PRO A 115 1.79 -21.91 -8.30
N ASN A 116 1.55 -21.05 -9.28
CA ASN A 116 0.60 -21.27 -10.38
C ASN A 116 -0.84 -21.57 -9.93
N PHE A 117 -1.28 -21.00 -8.81
CA PHE A 117 -2.65 -21.08 -8.29
C PHE A 117 -3.10 -22.50 -7.90
N THR A 118 -2.19 -23.24 -7.26
CA THR A 118 -2.42 -24.63 -6.85
C THR A 118 -2.33 -24.82 -5.33
N GLY A 119 -2.77 -25.98 -4.82
CA GLY A 119 -2.79 -26.29 -3.39
C GLY A 119 -3.99 -25.68 -2.66
N LYS A 120 -3.90 -25.59 -1.32
CA LYS A 120 -4.92 -24.95 -0.50
C LYS A 120 -5.07 -23.48 -0.89
N LYS A 121 -6.30 -22.95 -0.86
CA LYS A 121 -6.59 -21.54 -1.16
C LYS A 121 -7.33 -20.86 -0.03
N MET A 122 -7.14 -19.54 0.08
CA MET A 122 -7.92 -18.63 0.92
C MET A 122 -8.50 -17.53 0.03
N GLU A 123 -9.81 -17.35 0.08
CA GLU A 123 -10.53 -16.32 -0.67
C GLU A 123 -11.03 -15.26 0.31
N ILE A 124 -10.74 -14.00 0.02
CA ILE A 124 -11.11 -12.86 0.87
C ILE A 124 -11.84 -11.86 -0.02
N ILE A 125 -13.05 -11.48 0.42
CA ILE A 125 -13.94 -10.54 -0.26
C ILE A 125 -14.30 -9.44 0.72
N ASP A 126 -14.04 -8.20 0.34
CA ASP A 126 -14.48 -6.99 1.06
C ASP A 126 -14.18 -6.93 2.57
N ASP A 127 -13.19 -7.69 3.03
CA ASP A 127 -12.73 -7.72 4.43
C ASP A 127 -11.22 -7.57 4.53
N ASP A 128 -10.77 -6.95 5.62
CA ASP A 128 -9.35 -6.96 5.98
C ASP A 128 -9.11 -8.13 6.93
N VAL A 129 -8.01 -8.85 6.75
CA VAL A 129 -7.70 -10.06 7.53
C VAL A 129 -6.39 -9.84 8.29
N PRO A 130 -6.43 -9.52 9.60
CA PRO A 130 -5.24 -9.30 10.42
C PRO A 130 -4.52 -10.61 10.79
N SER A 131 -5.12 -11.78 10.59
CA SER A 131 -4.51 -13.08 10.88
C SER A 131 -5.09 -14.19 10.02
N PHE A 132 -4.30 -14.77 9.12
CA PHE A 132 -4.71 -15.93 8.31
C PHE A 132 -4.98 -17.16 9.19
N HIS A 133 -4.24 -17.31 10.29
CA HIS A 133 -4.41 -18.43 11.21
C HIS A 133 -5.80 -18.41 11.88
N ALA A 134 -6.36 -17.21 12.14
CA ALA A 134 -7.71 -17.06 12.67
C ALA A 134 -8.79 -17.57 11.69
N HIS A 135 -8.46 -17.67 10.40
CA HIS A 135 -9.31 -18.24 9.35
C HIS A 135 -8.87 -19.66 8.94
N GLY A 136 -8.07 -20.36 9.76
CA GLY A 136 -7.66 -21.74 9.49
C GLY A 136 -6.65 -21.90 8.35
N TYR A 137 -5.99 -20.82 7.92
CA TYR A 137 -4.95 -20.82 6.91
C TYR A 137 -3.58 -20.59 7.56
N GLN A 138 -2.77 -21.65 7.64
CA GLN A 138 -1.42 -21.61 8.24
C GLN A 138 -0.33 -21.93 7.20
N GLU A 139 -0.72 -22.08 5.93
CA GLU A 139 0.20 -22.42 4.87
C GLU A 139 1.02 -21.22 4.42
N LYS A 140 2.10 -21.51 3.68
CA LYS A 140 2.80 -20.51 2.89
C LYS A 140 1.85 -19.88 1.84
N VAL A 141 2.22 -18.73 1.30
CA VAL A 141 1.53 -18.09 0.17
C VAL A 141 2.52 -17.93 -0.96
N SER A 142 2.38 -18.77 -1.98
CA SER A 142 3.31 -18.83 -3.12
C SER A 142 2.73 -18.28 -4.41
N SER A 143 1.41 -18.09 -4.51
CA SER A 143 0.80 -17.37 -5.63
C SER A 143 -0.48 -16.66 -5.20
N VAL A 144 -0.84 -15.58 -5.92
CA VAL A 144 -1.95 -14.70 -5.58
C VAL A 144 -2.70 -14.31 -6.84
N ARG A 145 -4.03 -14.31 -6.78
CA ARG A 145 -4.90 -13.73 -7.81
C ARG A 145 -5.70 -12.59 -7.19
N VAL A 146 -5.45 -11.37 -7.64
CA VAL A 146 -6.25 -10.20 -7.28
C VAL A 146 -7.25 -9.97 -8.40
N GLN A 147 -8.51 -10.36 -8.17
CA GLN A 147 -9.58 -10.19 -9.16
C GLN A 147 -10.05 -8.73 -9.22
N SER A 148 -10.11 -8.06 -8.06
CA SER A 148 -10.51 -6.67 -7.92
C SER A 148 -9.95 -6.04 -6.64
N GLY A 149 -9.86 -4.70 -6.66
CA GLY A 149 -9.33 -3.90 -5.57
C GLY A 149 -7.79 -3.86 -5.52
N THR A 150 -7.28 -3.07 -4.58
CA THR A 150 -5.85 -2.96 -4.30
C THR A 150 -5.60 -3.36 -2.85
N TRP A 151 -4.60 -4.20 -2.63
CA TRP A 151 -4.34 -4.85 -1.34
C TRP A 151 -2.90 -4.65 -0.89
N VAL A 152 -2.65 -4.77 0.41
CA VAL A 152 -1.32 -4.90 0.99
C VAL A 152 -1.25 -6.20 1.76
N GLY A 153 -0.39 -7.12 1.31
CA GLY A 153 -0.02 -8.32 2.05
C GLY A 153 1.12 -8.04 3.02
N TYR A 154 1.12 -8.70 4.17
CA TYR A 154 2.14 -8.53 5.20
C TYR A 154 2.70 -9.87 5.66
N GLN A 155 3.99 -9.90 5.94
CA GLN A 155 4.72 -11.10 6.36
C GLN A 155 4.16 -11.71 7.67
N TYR A 156 3.73 -10.87 8.61
CA TYR A 156 3.27 -11.29 9.94
C TYR A 156 1.83 -10.86 10.23
N PRO A 157 1.18 -11.44 11.26
CA PRO A 157 -0.16 -11.04 11.69
C PRO A 157 -0.15 -9.61 12.24
N GLY A 158 -1.28 -8.93 12.08
CA GLY A 158 -1.49 -7.55 12.51
C GLY A 158 -0.78 -6.52 11.64
N TYR A 159 -0.62 -6.80 10.34
CA TYR A 159 -0.04 -5.88 9.35
C TYR A 159 1.42 -5.50 9.64
N ARG A 160 2.25 -6.49 9.99
CA ARG A 160 3.66 -6.30 10.39
C ARG A 160 4.64 -6.99 9.44
N GLY A 161 5.89 -6.55 9.48
CA GLY A 161 6.97 -7.09 8.65
C GLY A 161 7.04 -6.44 7.27
N LEU A 162 7.54 -7.18 6.29
CA LEU A 162 7.56 -6.74 4.89
C LEU A 162 6.14 -6.50 4.37
N GLN A 163 5.98 -5.48 3.54
CA GLN A 163 4.73 -5.14 2.84
C GLN A 163 4.84 -5.53 1.37
N TYR A 164 3.73 -6.00 0.79
CA TYR A 164 3.63 -6.38 -0.61
C TYR A 164 2.40 -5.71 -1.23
N LEU A 165 2.60 -4.79 -2.15
CA LEU A 165 1.51 -4.18 -2.90
C LEU A 165 0.96 -5.20 -3.91
N LEU A 166 -0.33 -5.51 -3.78
CA LEU A 166 -1.05 -6.50 -4.59
C LEU A 166 -2.17 -5.75 -5.35
N GLU A 167 -1.82 -5.29 -6.54
CA GLU A 167 -2.74 -4.66 -7.50
C GLU A 167 -3.47 -5.74 -8.31
N LYS A 168 -4.54 -5.38 -9.02
CA LYS A 168 -5.30 -6.30 -9.87
C LYS A 168 -4.38 -7.05 -10.84
N GLY A 169 -4.37 -8.37 -10.77
CA GLY A 169 -3.46 -9.20 -11.56
C GLY A 169 -3.30 -10.62 -11.03
N ASP A 170 -2.53 -11.39 -11.80
CA ASP A 170 -2.17 -12.77 -11.52
C ASP A 170 -0.67 -12.83 -11.18
N TYR A 171 -0.36 -13.23 -9.94
CA TYR A 171 1.01 -13.42 -9.43
C TYR A 171 1.25 -14.92 -9.26
N LYS A 172 1.99 -15.52 -10.18
CA LYS A 172 2.16 -16.99 -10.26
C LYS A 172 3.22 -17.51 -9.31
N ASP A 173 4.13 -16.65 -8.88
CA ASP A 173 5.15 -16.93 -7.87
C ASP A 173 5.23 -15.81 -6.82
N SER A 174 5.77 -16.13 -5.63
CA SER A 174 6.01 -15.14 -4.58
C SER A 174 6.96 -14.01 -4.99
N GLY A 175 7.90 -14.30 -5.90
CA GLY A 175 8.78 -13.29 -6.47
C GLY A 175 8.04 -12.23 -7.30
N ASP A 176 6.88 -12.55 -7.88
CA ASP A 176 6.11 -11.62 -8.73
C ASP A 176 5.56 -10.43 -7.92
N PHE A 177 5.27 -10.63 -6.63
CA PHE A 177 4.86 -9.56 -5.71
C PHE A 177 6.00 -9.04 -4.83
N GLY A 178 7.25 -9.46 -5.12
CA GLY A 178 8.46 -8.96 -4.46
C GLY A 178 8.75 -9.59 -3.10
N ALA A 179 8.18 -10.75 -2.78
CA ALA A 179 8.49 -11.44 -1.54
C ALA A 179 9.76 -12.29 -1.66
N PRO A 180 10.71 -12.19 -0.70
CA PRO A 180 11.92 -13.03 -0.71
C PRO A 180 11.64 -14.48 -0.31
N HIS A 181 10.55 -14.72 0.42
CA HIS A 181 10.07 -16.03 0.85
C HIS A 181 8.53 -16.01 0.78
N PRO A 182 7.85 -17.16 0.54
CA PRO A 182 6.40 -17.23 0.36
C PRO A 182 5.64 -17.11 1.70
N GLN A 183 5.87 -16.04 2.46
CA GLN A 183 5.29 -15.84 3.78
C GLN A 183 4.41 -14.60 3.79
N VAL A 184 3.09 -14.82 3.93
CA VAL A 184 2.08 -13.79 4.14
C VAL A 184 1.13 -14.30 5.22
N GLN A 185 0.86 -13.49 6.24
CA GLN A 185 0.00 -13.87 7.38
C GLN A 185 -1.11 -12.86 7.70
N SER A 186 -1.10 -11.70 7.05
CA SER A 186 -2.23 -10.77 7.06
C SER A 186 -2.31 -10.00 5.75
N VAL A 187 -3.52 -9.53 5.43
CA VAL A 187 -3.77 -8.68 4.26
C VAL A 187 -4.82 -7.63 4.62
N ARG A 188 -4.67 -6.42 4.08
CA ARG A 188 -5.69 -5.38 4.16
C ARG A 188 -5.94 -4.76 2.80
N ARG A 189 -7.10 -4.16 2.62
CA ARG A 189 -7.39 -3.32 1.46
C ARG A 189 -6.73 -1.96 1.60
N ILE A 190 -6.30 -1.39 0.49
CA ILE A 190 -6.00 0.05 0.40
C ILE A 190 -7.31 0.73 0.04
N ARG A 191 -7.81 1.61 0.91
CA ARG A 191 -9.02 2.40 0.65
C ARG A 191 -8.62 3.86 0.52
N ASP A 192 -9.04 4.50 -0.56
CA ASP A 192 -8.94 5.95 -0.66
C ASP A 192 -9.98 6.56 0.29
N MET A 193 -9.52 7.44 1.21
CA MET A 193 -10.36 8.16 2.16
C MET A 193 -11.44 9.00 1.48
N GLN A 194 -11.30 9.33 0.18
CA GLN A 194 -12.32 10.03 -0.59
C GLN A 194 -13.58 9.19 -0.85
N TRP A 195 -13.47 7.86 -0.83
CA TRP A 195 -14.57 6.95 -1.18
C TRP A 195 -15.13 6.18 0.03
N HIS A 196 -14.37 6.05 1.11
CA HIS A 196 -14.76 5.20 2.26
C HIS A 196 -14.60 5.92 3.60
N GLN A 197 -15.69 6.51 4.12
CA GLN A 197 -15.73 7.13 5.46
C GLN A 197 -15.75 6.12 6.63
N ARG A 198 -15.94 4.82 6.39
CA ARG A 198 -16.01 3.80 7.45
C ARG A 198 -14.79 2.88 7.43
N GLY A 199 -14.05 2.85 8.54
CA GLY A 199 -12.98 1.88 8.79
C GLY A 199 -11.61 2.47 9.11
N ALA A 200 -11.51 3.74 9.48
CA ALA A 200 -10.23 4.28 9.95
C ALA A 200 -9.76 3.53 11.20
N PHE A 201 -8.49 3.12 11.20
CA PHE A 201 -7.80 2.75 12.43
C PHE A 201 -7.54 4.05 13.19
N HIS A 202 -8.40 4.34 14.18
CA HIS A 202 -8.13 5.43 15.10
C HIS A 202 -7.09 4.95 16.09
N PRO A 203 -5.89 5.57 16.19
CA PRO A 203 -5.05 5.36 17.34
C PRO A 203 -5.86 5.81 18.56
N SER A 204 -6.07 4.88 19.49
CA SER A 204 -6.64 5.20 20.80
C SER A 204 -5.71 6.19 21.49
N ASN A 205 -6.26 7.37 21.84
CA ASN A 205 -5.62 8.32 22.77
C ASN A 205 -5.24 7.64 24.09
#